data_AF-A0AAW1EMT4-F1
#
_entry.id   AF-A0AAW1EMT4-F1
#
_cell.length_a   1.000
_cell.length_b   1.000
_cell.length_c   1.000
_cell.angle_alpha   90.00
_cell.angle_beta   90.00
_cell.angle_gamma   90.00
#
_symmetry.space_group_name_H-M   'P 1'
#
loop_
_entity.id
_entity.type
_entity.pdbx_description
1 polymer ?
#
loop_
_entity_poly.entity_id
_entity_poly.type
_entity_poly.pdbx_seq_one_letter_code
_entity_poly.pdbx_strand_id
1 'polypeptide(L)'
;MIDFVIVSSDLRPYVLDTRVKRGAELSNDHHLVVSWIRWQGNRLERPGKPKRVVRVNWERLAQDPVREVFNSHLRKNFSHIPREVGDMESEWTMFKASIVDAAARSCGRQVIGACRGGNPRTRWWTPEVREAVKLKKETFKAWLALGSPEAADRYRQARRAAAAVVANAKTWAWEEFGEAMEKDFRLASRRFWQTIRRLRKGKQGLPQAVLSGGGGGGPADPDGGHRRTVERAL
;
A
#
# COMPACT_ATOMS: atom_id res chain seq x y z
N MET A 1 -3.34 -21.92 -23.91
CA MET A 1 -4.32 -20.92 -23.42
C MET A 1 -4.90 -21.46 -22.13
N ILE A 2 -4.64 -20.82 -21.00
CA ILE A 2 -4.97 -21.36 -19.66
C ILE A 2 -5.78 -20.39 -18.80
N ASP A 3 -6.06 -19.18 -19.30
CA ASP A 3 -6.84 -18.15 -18.61
C ASP A 3 -8.26 -18.09 -19.20
N PHE A 4 -9.28 -18.28 -18.36
CA PHE A 4 -10.69 -18.33 -18.77
C PHE A 4 -11.57 -17.48 -17.86
N VAL A 5 -12.66 -16.97 -18.42
CA VAL A 5 -13.77 -16.38 -17.65
C VAL A 5 -14.93 -17.37 -17.73
N ILE A 6 -15.22 -18.03 -16.61
CA ILE A 6 -16.32 -18.99 -16.50
C ILE A 6 -17.54 -18.23 -15.96
N VAL A 7 -18.65 -18.34 -16.67
CA VAL A 7 -19.90 -17.65 -16.37
C VAL A 7 -21.01 -18.69 -16.37
N SER A 8 -21.94 -18.59 -15.40
CA SER A 8 -23.11 -19.45 -15.35
C SER A 8 -24.07 -19.16 -16.53
N SER A 9 -24.88 -20.14 -16.91
CA SER A 9 -25.72 -20.06 -18.11
C SER A 9 -26.72 -18.90 -18.07
N ASP A 10 -27.25 -18.61 -16.87
CA ASP A 10 -28.13 -17.48 -16.56
C ASP A 10 -27.45 -16.11 -16.69
N LEU A 11 -26.13 -16.04 -16.44
CA LEU A 11 -25.35 -14.80 -16.58
C LEU A 11 -24.79 -14.58 -17.99
N ARG A 12 -24.77 -15.62 -18.83
CA ARG A 12 -24.24 -15.58 -20.20
C ARG A 12 -24.85 -14.48 -21.09
N PRO A 13 -26.17 -14.20 -21.07
CA PRO A 13 -26.77 -13.12 -21.87
C PRO A 13 -26.31 -11.71 -21.47
N TYR A 14 -25.74 -11.56 -20.27
CA TYR A 14 -25.27 -10.28 -19.74
C TYR A 14 -23.80 -10.01 -20.05
N VAL A 15 -23.06 -10.99 -20.58
CA VAL A 15 -21.66 -10.81 -20.99
C VAL A 15 -21.63 -10.02 -22.29
N LEU A 16 -21.04 -8.82 -22.26
CA LEU A 16 -20.96 -7.91 -23.39
C LEU A 16 -19.76 -8.22 -24.28
N ASP A 17 -18.58 -8.43 -23.67
CA ASP A 17 -17.33 -8.59 -24.42
C ASP A 17 -16.26 -9.23 -23.52
N THR A 18 -15.38 -10.06 -24.09
CA THR A 18 -14.23 -10.65 -23.38
C THR A 18 -12.98 -10.47 -24.21
N ARG A 19 -12.00 -9.72 -23.67
CA ARG A 19 -10.75 -9.38 -24.36
C ARG A 19 -9.53 -9.83 -23.59
N VAL A 20 -8.51 -10.25 -24.34
CA VAL A 20 -7.18 -10.49 -23.81
C VAL A 20 -6.37 -9.19 -23.87
N LYS A 21 -5.93 -8.68 -22.72
CA LYS A 21 -5.06 -7.51 -22.61
C LYS A 21 -3.61 -7.94 -22.45
N ARG A 22 -2.84 -7.78 -23.52
CA ARG A 22 -1.38 -7.90 -23.51
C ARG A 22 -0.77 -6.67 -22.83
N GLY A 23 0.15 -6.87 -21.88
CA GLY A 23 0.88 -5.79 -21.20
C GLY A 23 0.33 -5.35 -19.83
N ALA A 24 -0.72 -6.00 -19.31
CA ALA A 24 -1.02 -5.95 -17.88
C ALA A 24 -0.04 -6.89 -17.17
N GLU A 25 1.14 -6.39 -16.80
CA GLU A 25 2.22 -7.17 -16.17
C GLU A 25 1.84 -7.66 -14.76
N LEU A 26 0.94 -8.64 -14.71
CA LEU A 26 0.62 -9.43 -13.53
C LEU A 26 1.44 -10.71 -13.67
N SER A 27 2.71 -10.67 -13.25
CA SER A 27 3.57 -11.85 -12.98
C SER A 27 3.35 -13.09 -13.88
N ASN A 28 4.34 -13.37 -14.75
CA ASN A 28 4.46 -14.55 -15.63
C ASN A 28 3.65 -14.54 -16.94
N ASP A 29 3.95 -15.53 -17.79
CA ASP A 29 3.53 -15.88 -19.16
C ASP A 29 2.02 -15.85 -19.47
N HIS A 30 1.21 -15.40 -18.53
CA HIS A 30 -0.22 -15.25 -18.65
C HIS A 30 -0.61 -13.89 -19.25
N HIS A 31 -1.78 -13.84 -19.88
CA HIS A 31 -2.35 -12.59 -20.35
C HIS A 31 -3.61 -12.27 -19.55
N LEU A 32 -3.80 -11.00 -19.21
CA LEU A 32 -4.99 -10.59 -18.49
C LEU A 32 -6.23 -10.75 -19.39
N VAL A 33 -7.14 -11.64 -19.03
CA VAL A 33 -8.45 -11.75 -19.67
C VAL A 33 -9.44 -10.84 -18.92
N VAL A 34 -10.10 -9.94 -19.65
CA VAL A 34 -11.07 -8.99 -19.10
C VAL A 34 -12.41 -9.19 -19.77
N SER A 35 -13.45 -9.44 -18.98
CA SER A 35 -14.82 -9.52 -19.45
C SER A 35 -15.67 -8.35 -18.94
N TRP A 36 -16.51 -7.80 -19.82
CA TRP A 36 -17.48 -6.77 -19.51
C TRP A 36 -18.83 -7.42 -19.33
N ILE A 37 -19.47 -7.22 -18.18
CA ILE A 37 -20.76 -7.82 -17.86
C ILE A 37 -21.75 -6.70 -17.51
N ARG A 38 -22.93 -6.74 -18.15
CA ARG A 38 -24.04 -5.83 -17.86
C ARG A 38 -24.77 -6.30 -16.61
N TRP A 39 -24.38 -5.74 -15.47
CA TRP A 39 -25.03 -6.03 -14.19
C TRP A 39 -26.37 -5.29 -14.06
N GLN A 40 -27.45 -6.02 -13.80
CA GLN A 40 -28.79 -5.45 -13.54
C GLN A 40 -29.22 -5.51 -12.05
N GLY A 41 -28.43 -6.14 -11.18
CA GLY A 41 -28.73 -6.16 -9.74
C GLY A 41 -28.45 -4.81 -9.06
N ASN A 42 -28.84 -4.70 -7.78
CA ASN A 42 -28.48 -3.55 -6.95
C ASN A 42 -26.98 -3.28 -7.06
N ARG A 43 -26.63 -1.99 -7.15
CA ARG A 43 -25.24 -1.55 -7.24
C ARG A 43 -24.48 -2.16 -6.06
N LEU A 44 -23.53 -3.06 -6.33
CA LEU A 44 -22.64 -3.59 -5.31
C LEU A 44 -22.10 -2.40 -4.52
N GLU A 45 -22.28 -2.41 -3.19
CA GLU A 45 -21.75 -1.36 -2.34
C GLU A 45 -20.25 -1.27 -2.58
N ARG A 46 -19.85 -0.26 -3.35
CA ARG A 46 -18.43 0.02 -3.51
C ARG A 46 -17.93 0.35 -2.12
N PRO A 47 -16.84 -0.27 -1.65
CA PRO A 47 -16.21 0.15 -0.42
C PRO A 47 -16.09 1.67 -0.47
N GLY A 48 -16.71 2.34 0.51
CA GLY A 48 -16.71 3.79 0.57
C GLY A 48 -15.30 4.33 0.39
N LYS A 49 -15.17 5.53 -0.20
CA LYS A 49 -13.84 6.14 -0.36
C LYS A 49 -13.11 6.04 0.98
N PRO A 50 -11.86 5.54 1.01
CA PRO A 50 -11.13 5.43 2.27
C PRO A 50 -11.15 6.80 2.96
N LYS A 51 -11.62 6.83 4.21
CA LYS A 51 -11.74 8.07 4.98
C LYS A 51 -10.35 8.68 5.10
N ARG A 52 -10.16 9.85 4.49
CA ARG A 52 -8.99 10.71 4.68
C ARG A 52 -9.28 11.61 5.87
N VAL A 53 -8.55 11.41 6.95
CA VAL A 53 -8.62 12.24 8.15
C VAL A 53 -7.40 13.15 8.14
N VAL A 54 -7.61 14.45 8.13
CA VAL A 54 -6.53 15.43 8.28
C VAL A 54 -6.38 15.73 9.77
N ARG A 55 -5.18 15.56 10.33
CA ARG A 55 -4.88 15.95 11.70
C ARG A 55 -3.57 16.73 11.80
N VAL A 56 -3.38 17.46 12.89
CA VAL A 56 -2.09 18.10 13.21
C VAL A 56 -1.02 17.02 13.41
N ASN A 57 0.18 17.25 12.87
CA ASN A 57 1.33 16.36 13.02
C ASN A 57 2.08 16.61 14.33
N TRP A 58 1.39 16.43 15.46
CA TRP A 58 1.93 16.75 16.78
C TRP A 58 3.21 15.95 17.12
N GLU A 59 3.46 14.82 16.47
CA GLU A 59 4.72 14.07 16.60
C GLU A 59 5.96 14.90 16.25
N ARG A 60 5.83 15.93 15.41
CA ARG A 60 6.95 16.84 15.07
C ARG A 60 7.38 17.74 16.23
N LEU A 61 6.58 17.87 17.29
CA LEU A 61 7.00 18.58 18.51
C LEU A 61 8.16 17.89 19.24
N ALA A 62 8.47 16.64 18.90
CA ALA A 62 9.69 15.98 19.35
C ALA A 62 10.97 16.58 18.75
N GLN A 63 10.87 17.32 17.64
CA GLN A 63 11.98 18.02 17.01
C GLN A 63 12.15 19.39 17.67
N ASP A 64 13.33 19.66 18.20
CA ASP A 64 13.66 20.92 18.88
C ASP A 64 13.32 22.19 18.07
N PRO A 65 13.68 22.33 16.78
CA PRO A 65 13.35 23.54 16.02
C PRO A 65 11.85 23.75 15.83
N VAL A 66 11.07 22.67 15.69
CA VAL A 66 9.60 22.75 15.54
C VAL A 66 8.97 23.17 16.86
N ARG A 67 9.51 22.67 17.98
CA ARG A 67 9.05 23.02 19.32
C ARG A 67 9.29 24.50 19.63
N GLU A 68 10.44 25.05 19.24
CA GLU A 68 10.75 26.47 19.41
C GLU A 68 9.78 27.37 18.63
N VAL A 69 9.53 27.05 17.35
CA VAL A 69 8.56 27.78 16.52
C VAL A 69 7.15 27.68 17.12
N PHE A 70 6.76 26.50 17.61
CA PHE A 70 5.48 26.30 18.29
C PHE A 70 5.35 27.17 19.55
N ASN A 71 6.37 27.19 20.40
CA ASN A 71 6.38 28.01 21.60
C ASN A 71 6.34 29.51 21.29
N SER A 72 7.03 29.94 20.22
CA SER A 72 6.96 31.33 19.74
C SER A 72 5.54 31.70 19.29
N HIS A 73 4.90 30.84 18.49
CA HIS A 73 3.50 31.04 18.08
C HIS A 73 2.54 31.04 19.27
N LEU A 74 2.72 30.17 20.27
CA LEU A 74 1.89 30.18 21.47
C LEU A 74 2.04 31.50 22.25
N ARG A 75 3.27 31.95 22.49
CA ARG A 75 3.53 33.22 23.20
C ARG A 75 2.90 34.39 22.47
N LYS A 76 3.03 34.44 21.15
CA LYS A 76 2.39 35.44 20.31
C LYS A 76 0.87 35.34 20.38
N ASN A 77 0.28 34.16 20.25
CA ASN A 77 -1.17 34.01 20.29
C ASN A 77 -1.74 34.42 21.65
N PHE A 78 -1.08 34.06 22.74
CA PHE A 78 -1.51 34.41 24.09
C PHE A 78 -1.27 35.86 24.48
N SER A 79 -0.35 36.59 23.83
CA SER A 79 -0.19 38.02 24.08
C SER A 79 -1.38 38.85 23.58
N HIS A 80 -2.23 38.31 22.71
CA HIS A 80 -3.41 38.98 22.17
C HIS A 80 -4.70 38.60 22.92
N ILE A 81 -4.62 37.74 23.95
CA ILE A 81 -5.79 37.41 24.77
C ILE A 81 -6.09 38.60 25.70
N PRO A 82 -7.31 39.18 25.66
CA PRO A 82 -7.72 40.24 26.58
C PRO A 82 -7.55 39.80 28.04
N ARG A 83 -7.07 40.68 28.91
CA ARG A 83 -6.93 40.41 30.36
C ARG A 83 -8.25 40.55 31.14
N GLU A 84 -9.31 40.96 30.46
CA GLU A 84 -10.64 41.10 31.05
C GLU A 84 -11.29 39.72 31.15
N VAL A 85 -11.89 39.42 32.30
CA VAL A 85 -12.57 38.14 32.55
C VAL A 85 -13.81 38.08 31.66
N GLY A 86 -13.73 37.26 30.61
CA GLY A 86 -14.84 36.95 29.73
C GLY A 86 -15.66 35.78 30.26
N ASP A 87 -16.64 35.34 29.47
CA ASP A 87 -17.32 34.07 29.69
C ASP A 87 -16.31 32.91 29.63
N MET A 88 -16.38 32.00 30.62
CA MET A 88 -15.44 30.90 30.78
C MET A 88 -15.39 29.99 29.54
N GLU A 89 -16.52 29.75 28.89
CA GLU A 89 -16.57 28.94 27.66
C GLU A 89 -15.92 29.64 26.47
N SER A 90 -16.07 30.96 26.41
CA SER A 90 -15.45 31.81 25.40
C SER A 90 -13.92 31.87 25.56
N GLU A 91 -13.42 32.04 26.79
CA GLU A 91 -12.00 31.98 27.11
C GLU A 91 -11.41 30.60 26.80
N TRP A 92 -12.09 29.54 27.22
CA TRP A 92 -11.68 28.17 26.95
C TRP A 92 -11.63 27.87 25.45
N THR A 93 -12.60 28.38 24.68
CA THR A 93 -12.65 28.23 23.22
C THR A 93 -11.48 28.97 22.57
N MET A 94 -11.19 30.19 23.00
CA MET A 94 -10.06 30.97 22.49
C MET A 94 -8.71 30.31 22.81
N PHE A 95 -8.57 29.76 24.02
CA PHE A 95 -7.39 29.01 24.43
C PHE A 95 -7.17 27.77 23.56
N LYS A 96 -8.20 26.93 23.38
CA LYS A 96 -8.12 25.74 22.52
C LYS A 96 -7.80 26.11 21.07
N ALA A 97 -8.48 27.13 20.53
CA ALA A 97 -8.26 27.59 19.16
C ALA A 97 -6.82 28.10 18.96
N SER A 98 -6.28 28.84 19.92
CA SER A 98 -4.91 29.37 19.89
C SER A 98 -3.86 28.27 19.87
N ILE A 99 -4.06 27.21 20.67
CA ILE A 99 -3.16 26.04 20.66
C ILE A 99 -3.26 25.28 19.35
N VAL A 100 -4.47 25.02 18.86
CA VAL A 100 -4.68 24.28 17.60
C VAL A 100 -4.11 25.05 16.41
N ASP A 101 -4.27 26.37 16.37
CA ASP A 101 -3.69 27.24 15.34
C ASP A 101 -2.15 27.22 15.39
N ALA A 102 -1.55 27.44 16.56
CA ALA A 102 -0.11 27.38 16.74
C ALA A 102 0.45 26.01 16.33
N ALA A 103 -0.22 24.93 16.72
CA ALA A 103 0.20 23.57 16.39
C ALA A 103 0.03 23.28 14.88
N ALA A 104 -1.05 23.75 14.25
CA ALA A 104 -1.26 23.59 12.82
C ALA A 104 -0.21 24.34 11.99
N ARG A 105 0.19 25.56 12.41
CA ARG A 105 1.23 26.35 11.73
C ARG A 105 2.63 25.76 11.91
N SER A 106 2.95 25.29 13.10
CA SER A 106 4.32 24.86 13.45
C SER A 106 4.56 23.41 13.02
N CYS A 107 3.64 22.51 13.38
CA CYS A 107 3.78 21.09 13.10
C CYS A 107 3.30 20.72 11.69
N GLY A 108 2.45 21.55 11.09
CA GLY A 108 1.76 21.23 9.85
C GLY A 108 0.64 20.20 10.05
N ARG A 109 -0.04 19.86 8.96
CA ARG A 109 -1.14 18.89 8.92
C ARG A 109 -0.70 17.64 8.16
N GLN A 110 -1.00 16.47 8.72
CA GLN A 110 -0.79 15.17 8.07
C GLN A 110 -2.14 14.54 7.71
N VAL A 111 -2.19 13.88 6.55
CA VAL A 111 -3.34 13.10 6.11
C VAL A 111 -3.16 11.66 6.56
N ILE A 112 -4.07 11.18 7.39
CA ILE A 112 -4.15 9.79 7.84
C ILE A 112 -5.30 9.10 7.12
N GLY A 113 -5.05 7.88 6.64
CA GLY A 113 -6.01 7.10 5.88
C GLY A 113 -5.44 6.69 4.53
N ALA A 114 -6.04 5.68 3.92
CA ALA A 114 -5.54 5.15 2.65
C ALA A 114 -5.71 6.18 1.53
N CYS A 115 -4.64 6.89 1.19
CA CYS A 115 -4.53 7.45 -0.16
C CYS A 115 -4.56 6.27 -1.14
N ARG A 116 -5.25 6.41 -2.28
CA ARG A 116 -5.13 5.47 -3.39
C ARG A 116 -3.66 5.51 -3.86
N GLY A 117 -2.81 4.65 -3.29
CA GLY A 117 -1.36 4.62 -3.53
C GLY A 117 -0.46 4.84 -2.31
N GLY A 118 -1.01 5.15 -1.13
CA GLY A 118 -0.24 5.32 0.11
C GLY A 118 -0.43 4.14 1.06
N ASN A 119 -0.10 2.93 0.61
CA ASN A 119 -0.09 1.76 1.48
C ASN A 119 1.31 1.67 2.11
N PRO A 120 1.47 1.50 3.44
CA PRO A 120 2.75 1.11 4.02
C PRO A 120 3.36 -0.13 3.34
N ARG A 121 2.51 -1.02 2.79
CA ARG A 121 2.93 -2.20 2.02
C ARG A 121 3.58 -1.88 0.67
N THR A 122 3.60 -0.62 0.24
CA THR A 122 4.26 -0.16 -0.98
C THR A 122 5.37 0.85 -0.68
N ARG A 123 5.98 0.80 0.51
CA ARG A 123 7.13 1.66 0.85
C ARG A 123 8.30 1.51 -0.13
N TRP A 124 8.49 0.30 -0.67
CA TRP A 124 9.43 0.00 -1.74
C TRP A 124 9.04 0.60 -3.11
N TRP A 125 7.82 1.15 -3.27
CA TRP A 125 7.35 1.75 -4.54
C TRP A 125 7.81 3.21 -4.68
N THR A 126 9.11 3.39 -4.77
CA THR A 126 9.79 4.69 -4.85
C THR A 126 9.74 5.28 -6.28
N PRO A 127 10.06 6.57 -6.48
CA PRO A 127 10.20 7.16 -7.81
C PRO A 127 11.17 6.40 -8.71
N GLU A 128 12.27 5.90 -8.17
CA GLU A 128 13.29 5.13 -8.90
C GLU A 128 12.72 3.82 -9.44
N VAL A 129 11.95 3.11 -8.62
CA VAL A 129 11.23 1.90 -9.05
C VAL A 129 10.22 2.21 -10.14
N ARG A 130 9.50 3.34 -10.05
CA ARG A 130 8.52 3.74 -11.07
C ARG A 130 9.18 3.99 -12.41
N GLU A 131 10.29 4.73 -12.44
CA GLU A 131 11.02 5.02 -13.68
C GLU A 131 11.62 3.75 -14.29
N ALA A 132 12.22 2.87 -13.47
CA ALA A 132 12.75 1.61 -13.97
C ALA A 132 11.65 0.71 -14.57
N VAL A 133 10.49 0.62 -13.91
CA VAL A 133 9.33 -0.14 -14.42
C VAL A 133 8.75 0.51 -15.68
N LYS A 134 8.73 1.84 -15.76
CA LYS A 134 8.27 2.59 -16.93
C LYS A 134 9.18 2.33 -18.13
N LEU A 135 10.50 2.44 -17.97
CA LEU A 135 11.48 2.15 -19.02
C LEU A 135 11.38 0.70 -19.52
N LYS A 136 11.20 -0.26 -18.60
CA LYS A 136 10.93 -1.66 -18.96
C LYS A 136 9.68 -1.79 -19.85
N LYS A 137 8.60 -1.06 -19.55
CA LYS A 137 7.36 -1.10 -20.35
C LYS A 137 7.53 -0.44 -21.72
N GLU A 138 8.27 0.66 -21.79
CA GLU A 138 8.53 1.37 -23.05
C GLU A 138 9.38 0.51 -23.99
N THR A 139 10.46 -0.08 -23.48
CA THR A 139 11.31 -1.00 -24.25
C THR A 139 10.57 -2.27 -24.67
N PHE A 140 9.67 -2.81 -23.83
CA PHE A 140 8.80 -3.93 -24.21
C PHE A 140 7.87 -3.58 -25.37
N LYS A 141 7.23 -2.41 -25.35
CA LYS A 141 6.38 -1.93 -26.46
C LYS A 141 7.19 -1.73 -27.73
N ALA A 142 8.39 -1.15 -27.64
CA ALA A 142 9.28 -0.96 -28.78
C ALA A 142 9.70 -2.29 -29.41
N TRP A 143 10.03 -3.29 -28.57
CA TRP A 143 10.33 -4.64 -29.05
C TRP A 143 9.13 -5.30 -29.74
N LEU A 144 7.92 -5.18 -29.18
CA LEU A 144 6.70 -5.71 -29.81
C LEU A 144 6.38 -5.04 -31.16
N ALA A 145 6.71 -3.76 -31.33
CA ALA A 145 6.45 -3.03 -32.56
C ALA A 145 7.48 -3.32 -33.66
N LEU A 146 8.77 -3.38 -33.31
CA LEU A 146 9.87 -3.49 -34.27
C LEU A 146 10.32 -4.94 -34.51
N GLY A 147 10.19 -5.81 -33.51
CA GLY A 147 10.66 -7.20 -33.58
C GLY A 147 12.18 -7.37 -33.73
N SER A 148 12.98 -6.29 -33.65
CA SER A 148 14.42 -6.34 -33.92
C SER A 148 15.24 -6.96 -32.77
N PRO A 149 16.39 -7.60 -33.06
CA PRO A 149 17.30 -8.12 -32.03
C PRO A 149 17.78 -7.05 -31.05
N GLU A 150 18.06 -5.85 -31.56
CA GLU A 150 18.49 -4.71 -30.74
C GLU A 150 17.39 -4.23 -29.77
N ALA A 151 16.13 -4.18 -30.23
CA ALA A 151 15.00 -3.85 -29.36
C ALA A 151 14.78 -4.93 -28.29
N ALA A 152 15.00 -6.20 -28.64
CA ALA A 152 14.95 -7.30 -27.70
C ALA A 152 16.05 -7.19 -26.63
N ASP A 153 17.28 -6.83 -27.02
CA ASP A 153 18.39 -6.61 -26.09
C ASP A 153 18.15 -5.45 -25.14
N ARG A 154 17.66 -4.32 -25.65
CA ARG A 154 17.25 -3.17 -24.83
C ARG A 154 16.19 -3.56 -23.81
N TYR A 155 15.19 -4.33 -24.21
CA TYR A 155 14.18 -4.86 -23.29
C TYR A 155 14.79 -5.80 -22.23
N ARG A 156 15.68 -6.72 -22.60
CA ARG A 156 16.37 -7.61 -21.64
C ARG A 156 17.16 -6.82 -20.60
N GLN A 157 17.90 -5.80 -21.02
CA GLN A 157 18.65 -4.92 -20.12
C GLN A 157 17.72 -4.15 -19.18
N ALA A 158 16.69 -3.49 -19.71
CA ALA A 158 15.71 -2.76 -18.91
C ALA A 158 14.93 -3.68 -17.93
N ARG A 159 14.63 -4.92 -18.33
CA ARG A 159 14.00 -5.93 -17.47
C ARG A 159 14.90 -6.33 -16.30
N ARG A 160 16.19 -6.59 -16.55
CA ARG A 160 17.15 -6.91 -15.48
C ARG A 160 17.35 -5.72 -14.54
N ALA A 161 17.50 -4.52 -15.09
CA ALA A 161 17.64 -3.30 -14.30
C ALA A 161 16.42 -3.05 -13.41
N ALA A 162 15.21 -3.15 -13.96
CA ALA A 162 13.97 -3.02 -13.18
C ALA A 162 13.86 -4.10 -12.09
N ALA A 163 14.24 -5.34 -12.38
CA ALA A 163 14.24 -6.41 -11.38
C ALA A 163 15.22 -6.13 -10.23
N ALA A 164 16.44 -5.65 -10.54
CA ALA A 164 17.43 -5.28 -9.54
C ALA A 164 16.97 -4.11 -8.67
N VAL A 165 16.43 -3.05 -9.28
CA VAL A 165 15.91 -1.87 -8.57
C VAL A 165 14.74 -2.26 -7.65
N VAL A 166 13.82 -3.10 -8.12
CA VAL A 166 12.70 -3.60 -7.30
C VAL A 166 13.21 -4.46 -6.15
N ALA A 167 14.18 -5.36 -6.39
CA ALA A 167 14.74 -6.21 -5.35
C ALA A 167 15.41 -5.35 -4.26
N ASN A 168 16.28 -4.42 -4.64
CA ASN A 168 16.96 -3.53 -3.70
C ASN A 168 15.97 -2.66 -2.90
N ALA A 169 14.97 -2.09 -3.56
CA ALA A 169 13.96 -1.28 -2.89
C ALA A 169 13.11 -2.10 -1.90
N LYS A 170 12.82 -3.36 -2.24
CA LYS A 170 12.13 -4.29 -1.32
C LYS A 170 12.99 -4.63 -0.12
N THR A 171 14.27 -4.95 -0.33
CA THR A 171 15.22 -5.25 0.75
C THR A 171 15.32 -4.07 1.71
N TRP A 172 15.61 -2.88 1.19
CA TRP A 172 15.71 -1.65 1.99
C TRP A 172 14.42 -1.36 2.78
N ALA A 173 13.26 -1.46 2.12
CA ALA A 173 11.98 -1.22 2.79
C ALA A 173 11.69 -2.25 3.90
N TRP A 174 12.26 -3.46 3.80
CA TRP A 174 12.11 -4.52 4.79
C TRP A 174 13.05 -4.33 5.98
N GLU A 175 14.31 -3.95 5.73
CA GLU A 175 15.29 -3.61 6.76
C GLU A 175 14.79 -2.43 7.61
N GLU A 176 14.39 -1.33 6.97
CA GLU A 176 13.89 -0.15 7.66
C GLU A 176 12.59 -0.44 8.44
N PHE A 177 11.72 -1.30 7.90
CA PHE A 177 10.55 -1.77 8.63
C PHE A 177 10.95 -2.60 9.87
N GLY A 178 11.96 -3.46 9.73
CA GLY A 178 12.52 -4.27 10.82
C GLY A 178 13.10 -3.40 11.93
N GLU A 179 13.95 -2.42 11.59
CA GLU A 179 14.53 -1.47 12.54
C GLU A 179 13.45 -0.66 13.29
N ALA A 180 12.44 -0.17 12.56
CA ALA A 180 11.32 0.54 13.18
C ALA A 180 10.53 -0.37 14.13
N MET A 181 10.32 -1.64 13.76
CA MET A 181 9.65 -2.63 14.60
C MET A 181 10.45 -2.96 15.86
N GLU A 182 11.77 -3.08 15.77
CA GLU A 182 12.63 -3.31 16.92
C GLU A 182 12.64 -2.12 17.88
N LYS A 183 12.72 -0.90 17.34
CA LYS A 183 12.61 0.33 18.13
C LYS A 183 11.25 0.42 18.83
N ASP A 184 10.16 0.13 18.12
CA ASP A 184 8.81 0.12 18.69
C ASP A 184 8.66 -0.97 19.75
N PHE A 185 9.29 -2.14 19.59
CA PHE A 185 9.26 -3.19 20.59
C PHE A 185 9.89 -2.72 21.92
N ARG A 186 11.06 -2.09 21.84
CA ARG A 186 11.82 -1.62 23.02
C ARG A 186 11.21 -0.38 23.67
N LEU A 187 10.76 0.60 22.87
CA LEU A 187 10.38 1.93 23.35
C LEU A 187 8.87 2.20 23.35
N ALA A 188 8.07 1.42 22.63
CA ALA A 188 6.65 1.68 22.42
C ALA A 188 5.83 0.40 22.18
N SER A 189 5.87 -0.55 23.13
CA SER A 189 5.27 -1.89 23.01
C SER A 189 3.81 -1.90 22.50
N ARG A 190 3.00 -0.90 22.86
CA ARG A 190 1.63 -0.73 22.34
C ARG A 190 1.60 -0.50 20.82
N ARG A 191 2.50 0.30 20.26
CA ARG A 191 2.61 0.58 18.82
C ARG A 191 3.05 -0.68 18.07
N PHE A 192 4.05 -1.39 18.60
CA PHE A 192 4.49 -2.69 18.08
C PHE A 192 3.32 -3.68 17.92
N TRP A 193 2.55 -3.92 18.98
CA TRP A 193 1.43 -4.86 18.94
C TRP A 193 0.26 -4.40 18.07
N GLN A 194 0.08 -3.09 17.85
CA GLN A 194 -0.87 -2.58 16.87
C GLN A 194 -0.44 -2.92 15.44
N THR A 195 0.85 -2.74 15.12
CA THR A 195 1.42 -3.07 13.81
C THR A 195 1.29 -4.57 13.51
N ILE A 196 1.67 -5.44 14.46
CA ILE A 196 1.51 -6.91 14.33
C ILE A 196 0.05 -7.30 14.07
N ARG A 197 -0.91 -6.74 14.82
CA ARG A 197 -2.34 -7.02 14.61
C ARG A 197 -2.81 -6.61 13.21
N ARG A 198 -2.36 -5.47 12.69
CA ARG A 198 -2.69 -5.02 11.32
C ARG A 198 -2.11 -5.94 10.25
N LEU A 199 -0.89 -6.44 10.45
CA LEU A 199 -0.28 -7.41 9.54
C LEU A 199 -1.05 -8.73 9.51
N ARG A 200 -1.46 -9.26 10.68
CA ARG A 200 -2.25 -10.49 10.79
C ARG A 200 -3.64 -10.36 10.14
N LYS A 201 -4.34 -9.25 10.38
CA LYS A 201 -5.66 -8.99 9.77
C LYS A 201 -5.61 -8.95 8.24
N GLY A 202 -4.50 -8.51 7.64
CA GLY A 202 -4.34 -8.54 6.18
C GLY A 202 -4.22 -9.93 5.56
N LYS A 203 -3.93 -10.97 6.34
CA LYS A 203 -3.85 -12.37 5.86
C LYS A 203 -5.20 -13.09 5.88
N GLN A 204 -6.20 -12.60 6.61
CA GLN A 204 -7.49 -13.27 6.78
C GLN A 204 -8.44 -13.18 5.56
N GLY A 205 -7.98 -12.62 4.44
CA GLY A 205 -8.75 -12.45 3.20
C GLY A 205 -8.38 -13.39 2.05
N LEU A 206 -7.45 -14.32 2.24
CA LEU A 206 -7.24 -15.42 1.30
C LEU A 206 -7.99 -16.63 1.84
N PRO A 207 -9.19 -16.96 1.35
CA PRO A 207 -9.71 -18.31 1.54
C PRO A 207 -8.67 -19.26 0.93
N GLN A 208 -8.05 -20.06 1.79
CA GLN A 208 -7.28 -21.21 1.38
C GLN A 208 -8.25 -22.07 0.56
N ALA A 209 -8.07 -22.10 -0.76
CA ALA A 209 -8.83 -22.97 -1.62
C ALA A 209 -8.57 -24.39 -1.14
N VAL A 210 -9.54 -24.97 -0.44
CA VAL A 210 -9.55 -26.37 -0.07
C VAL A 210 -9.73 -27.13 -1.36
N LEU A 211 -8.63 -27.67 -1.89
CA LEU A 211 -8.64 -28.73 -2.88
C LEU A 211 -9.28 -29.94 -2.21
N SER A 212 -10.59 -30.09 -2.38
CA SER A 212 -11.29 -31.33 -2.05
C SER A 212 -11.14 -32.28 -3.24
N GLY A 213 -9.98 -32.93 -3.33
CA GLY A 213 -9.78 -34.10 -4.19
C GLY A 213 -10.12 -35.35 -3.38
N GLY A 214 -11.33 -35.88 -3.56
CA GLY A 214 -11.75 -37.12 -2.93
C GLY A 214 -11.32 -38.35 -3.72
N GLY A 215 -10.63 -39.27 -3.03
CA GLY A 215 -10.80 -40.71 -3.18
C GLY A 215 -9.76 -41.48 -4.01
N GLY A 216 -9.01 -42.38 -3.35
CA GLY A 216 -8.27 -43.47 -3.99
C GLY A 216 -7.08 -43.98 -3.17
N GLY A 217 -7.27 -44.97 -2.30
CA GLY A 217 -6.30 -45.44 -1.30
C GLY A 217 -5.15 -46.33 -1.78
N GLY A 218 -4.15 -46.53 -0.91
CA GLY A 218 -3.09 -47.56 -1.01
C GLY A 218 -1.71 -47.09 -0.49
N PRO A 219 -0.90 -47.91 0.21
CA PRO A 219 -0.20 -47.51 1.43
C PRO A 219 1.34 -47.24 1.34
N ALA A 220 1.86 -46.58 2.39
CA ALA A 220 3.19 -46.52 3.05
C ALA A 220 4.46 -46.97 2.25
N ASP A 221 5.63 -46.33 2.35
CA ASP A 221 6.43 -46.09 3.57
C ASP A 221 7.58 -45.06 3.28
N PRO A 222 8.57 -44.78 4.16
CA PRO A 222 8.95 -43.42 4.53
C PRO A 222 10.39 -43.04 4.12
N ASP A 223 10.82 -41.88 4.60
CA ASP A 223 12.21 -41.39 4.67
C ASP A 223 12.66 -40.40 3.59
N GLY A 224 13.43 -39.40 4.04
CA GLY A 224 14.02 -38.37 3.19
C GLY A 224 13.52 -36.95 3.47
N GLY A 225 13.88 -36.41 4.64
CA GLY A 225 13.69 -35.01 4.94
C GLY A 225 14.39 -34.07 3.95
N HIS A 226 13.84 -32.87 3.77
CA HIS A 226 14.64 -31.69 3.47
C HIS A 226 13.92 -30.42 3.90
N ARG A 227 14.52 -29.77 4.90
CA ARG A 227 14.36 -28.35 5.19
C ARG A 227 14.57 -27.56 3.90
N ARG A 228 13.55 -26.83 3.45
CA ARG A 228 13.64 -25.52 2.78
C ARG A 228 12.25 -25.12 2.29
N THR A 229 11.59 -24.24 3.02
CA THR A 229 10.46 -23.44 2.49
C THR A 229 10.14 -22.30 3.45
N VAL A 230 11.01 -21.30 3.51
CA VAL A 230 10.63 -19.99 4.03
C VAL A 230 11.27 -18.89 3.19
N GLU A 231 11.01 -18.90 1.89
CA GLU A 231 11.35 -17.74 1.06
C GLU A 231 10.39 -17.67 -0.12
N ARG A 232 9.17 -17.18 0.15
CA ARG A 232 8.25 -16.62 -0.83
C ARG A 232 7.02 -16.08 -0.11
N ALA A 233 7.02 -14.78 0.14
CA ALA A 233 5.87 -13.89 -0.01
C ALA A 233 6.19 -12.55 0.64
N LEU A 234 6.48 -11.54 -0.18
CA LEU A 234 5.90 -10.18 -0.20
C LEU A 234 6.58 -9.34 -1.29
#